data_AF-A0A1Y1Y0D6-F1
#
_entry.id   AF-A0A1Y1Y0D6-F1
#
_cell.length_a   1.000
_cell.length_b   1.000
_cell.length_c   1.000
_cell.angle_alpha   90.00
_cell.angle_beta   90.00
_cell.angle_gamma   90.00
#
_symmetry.space_group_name_H-M   'P 1'
#
loop_
_entity.id
_entity.type
_entity.pdbx_description
1 polymer ?
#
loop_
_entity_poly.entity_id
_entity_poly.type
_entity_poly.pdbx_seq_one_letter_code
_entity_poly.pdbx_strand_id
1 'polypeptide(L)'
;MEVTSKRPVSRFRNVVEGPKLKTRDPRFDNLSGKLNEEMFGKSYQFLENYKSDELRMLRESIAKERDPKQVEKLKSQLQRMQSQQAAMKEKHRKQEIKHSRKKAEMEMVSKGKKPFFLKRSELKKLELVDKFKNLKEAGSIDKVIEKRRKHNAAKQHKRIPFKRRRTEGDQ
;
A
#
# COMPACT_ATOMS: atom_id res chain seq x y z
N MET A 1 -54.85 18.92 39.65
CA MET A 1 -53.79 18.98 40.67
C MET A 1 -52.91 20.17 40.33
N GLU A 2 -53.06 21.27 41.06
CA GLU A 2 -52.21 22.46 40.89
C GLU A 2 -50.87 22.25 41.58
N VAL A 3 -49.78 22.68 40.95
CA VAL A 3 -48.41 22.46 41.44
C VAL A 3 -47.85 23.77 41.99
N THR A 4 -47.37 23.75 43.23
CA THR A 4 -46.85 24.94 43.92
C THR A 4 -45.57 25.48 43.28
N SER A 5 -45.51 26.79 43.07
CA SER A 5 -44.35 27.52 42.51
C SER A 5 -43.12 27.52 43.43
N LYS A 6 -43.27 27.09 44.70
CA LYS A 6 -42.17 27.03 45.67
C LYS A 6 -41.31 25.78 45.55
N ARG A 7 -41.69 24.81 44.72
CA ARG A 7 -40.87 23.63 44.42
C ARG A 7 -40.01 23.91 43.17
N PRO A 8 -38.67 23.95 43.29
CA PRO A 8 -37.82 24.13 42.12
C PRO A 8 -38.01 22.96 41.16
N VAL A 9 -38.31 23.25 39.90
CA VAL A 9 -38.43 22.23 38.85
C VAL A 9 -37.08 21.56 38.59
N SER A 10 -37.08 20.23 38.49
CA SER A 10 -35.91 19.45 38.09
C SER A 10 -35.38 19.94 36.74
N ARG A 11 -34.07 20.21 36.64
CA ARG A 11 -33.41 20.58 35.36
C ARG A 11 -33.13 19.36 34.48
N PHE A 12 -33.30 18.14 35.02
CA PHE A 12 -33.09 16.91 34.27
C PHE A 12 -34.33 16.56 33.46
N ARG A 13 -34.25 16.77 32.14
CA ARG A 13 -35.18 16.17 31.18
C ARG A 13 -34.84 14.69 31.02
N ASN A 14 -35.78 13.80 31.31
CA ASN A 14 -35.73 12.42 30.83
C ASN A 14 -35.99 12.42 29.32
N VAL A 15 -34.94 12.68 28.53
CA VAL A 15 -35.00 12.53 27.08
C VAL A 15 -34.94 11.03 26.78
N VAL A 16 -36.10 10.43 26.51
CA VAL A 16 -36.14 9.09 25.92
C VAL A 16 -35.55 9.23 24.52
N GLU A 17 -34.31 8.77 24.31
CA GLU A 17 -33.71 8.77 22.99
C GLU A 17 -34.55 7.86 22.09
N GLY A 18 -35.38 8.44 21.22
CA GLY A 18 -36.05 7.71 20.16
C GLY A 18 -35.03 7.08 19.19
N PRO A 19 -35.42 6.07 18.40
CA PRO A 19 -34.51 5.45 17.43
C PRO A 19 -34.00 6.51 16.45
N LYS A 20 -32.71 6.85 16.56
CA LYS A 20 -32.03 7.77 15.63
C LYS A 20 -32.08 7.17 14.23
N LEU A 21 -32.68 7.88 13.26
CA LEU A 21 -32.62 7.47 11.85
C LEU A 21 -31.15 7.43 11.43
N LYS A 22 -30.65 6.24 11.11
CA LYS A 22 -29.32 6.05 10.54
C LYS A 22 -29.44 6.19 9.04
N THR A 23 -28.92 7.28 8.47
CA THR A 23 -28.77 7.41 7.02
C THR A 23 -27.83 6.32 6.53
N ARG A 24 -28.35 5.39 5.73
CA ARG A 24 -27.56 4.32 5.13
C ARG A 24 -27.05 4.76 3.77
N ASP A 25 -25.77 5.12 3.72
CA ASP A 25 -25.08 5.32 2.46
C ASP A 25 -24.55 3.95 2.00
N PRO A 26 -25.01 3.39 0.87
CA PRO A 26 -24.59 2.07 0.40
C PRO A 26 -23.08 1.97 0.15
N ARG A 27 -22.36 3.08 0.02
CA ARG A 27 -20.88 3.08 -0.05
C ARG A 27 -20.23 2.79 1.29
N PHE A 28 -20.91 3.13 2.38
CA PHE A 28 -20.41 3.02 3.76
C PHE A 28 -21.24 2.04 4.61
N ASP A 29 -22.29 1.46 4.05
CA ASP A 29 -23.13 0.48 4.74
C ASP A 29 -22.47 -0.90 4.73
N ASN A 30 -22.32 -1.49 5.91
CA ASN A 30 -21.69 -2.80 6.07
C ASN A 30 -22.48 -3.93 5.40
N LEU A 31 -23.78 -3.71 5.12
CA LEU A 31 -24.65 -4.67 4.42
C LEU A 31 -24.34 -4.75 2.91
N SER A 32 -23.69 -3.75 2.32
CA SER A 32 -23.39 -3.70 0.88
C SER A 32 -22.23 -4.61 0.46
N GLY A 33 -21.62 -5.34 1.40
CA GLY A 33 -20.59 -6.35 1.14
C GLY A 33 -19.15 -5.82 1.23
N LYS A 34 -18.18 -6.65 0.82
CA LYS A 34 -16.74 -6.33 0.85
C LYS A 34 -16.18 -6.31 -0.57
N LEU A 35 -15.17 -5.46 -0.80
CA LEU A 35 -14.47 -5.40 -2.09
C LEU A 35 -13.79 -6.74 -2.40
N ASN A 36 -14.21 -7.38 -3.49
CA ASN A 36 -13.48 -8.49 -4.08
C ASN A 36 -12.47 -7.93 -5.10
N GLU A 37 -11.20 -7.82 -4.68
CA GLU A 37 -10.13 -7.26 -5.51
C GLU A 37 -9.91 -8.04 -6.82
N GLU A 38 -10.10 -9.37 -6.81
CA GLU A 38 -9.90 -10.20 -8.01
C GLU A 38 -10.99 -9.95 -9.06
N MET A 39 -12.26 -9.94 -8.63
CA MET A 39 -13.38 -9.65 -9.52
C MET A 39 -13.31 -8.22 -10.03
N PHE A 40 -13.01 -7.25 -9.15
CA PHE A 40 -12.81 -5.87 -9.53
C PHE A 40 -11.71 -5.71 -10.58
N GLY A 41 -10.56 -6.36 -10.36
CA GLY A 41 -9.45 -6.34 -11.34
C GLY A 41 -9.89 -6.83 -12.71
N LYS A 42 -10.62 -7.96 -12.77
CA LYS A 42 -11.13 -8.52 -14.02
C LYS A 42 -12.19 -7.64 -14.69
N SER A 43 -13.17 -7.16 -13.94
CA SER A 43 -14.26 -6.32 -14.46
C SER A 43 -13.75 -4.99 -15.01
N TYR A 44 -12.70 -4.43 -14.42
CA TYR A 44 -12.14 -3.14 -14.80
C TYR A 44 -10.77 -3.26 -15.50
N GLN A 45 -10.46 -4.41 -16.08
CA GLN A 45 -9.20 -4.66 -16.77
C GLN A 45 -8.93 -3.66 -17.90
N PHE A 46 -9.99 -3.18 -18.56
CA PHE A 46 -9.90 -2.20 -19.63
C PHE A 46 -9.20 -0.90 -19.21
N LEU A 47 -9.27 -0.51 -17.92
CA LEU A 47 -8.63 0.70 -17.40
C LEU A 47 -7.10 0.66 -17.55
N GLU A 48 -6.50 -0.51 -17.69
CA GLU A 48 -5.06 -0.61 -17.96
C GLU A 48 -4.68 -0.03 -19.32
N ASN A 49 -5.54 -0.23 -20.33
CA ASN A 49 -5.33 0.32 -21.68
C ASN A 49 -5.42 1.85 -21.64
N TYR A 50 -6.47 2.39 -21.02
CA TYR A 50 -6.64 3.84 -20.85
C TYR A 50 -5.44 4.47 -20.13
N LYS A 51 -4.96 3.85 -19.04
CA LYS A 51 -3.77 4.34 -18.32
C LYS A 51 -2.51 4.32 -19.18
N SER A 52 -2.36 3.31 -20.05
CA SER A 52 -1.22 3.23 -20.96
C SER A 52 -1.25 4.34 -22.01
N ASP A 53 -2.44 4.67 -22.52
CA ASP A 53 -2.67 5.78 -23.45
C ASP A 53 -2.44 7.14 -22.75
N GLU A 54 -2.93 7.32 -21.52
CA GLU A 54 -2.66 8.51 -20.72
C GLU A 54 -1.15 8.73 -20.50
N LEU A 55 -0.39 7.67 -20.20
CA LEU A 55 1.07 7.74 -20.08
C LEU A 55 1.74 8.17 -21.40
N ARG A 56 1.21 7.71 -22.55
CA ARG A 56 1.69 8.13 -23.88
C ARG A 56 1.39 9.61 -24.11
N MET A 57 0.15 10.05 -23.87
CA MET A 57 -0.26 11.45 -24.00
C MET A 57 0.55 12.38 -23.08
N LEU A 58 0.88 11.95 -21.85
CA LEU A 58 1.74 12.72 -20.95
C LEU A 58 3.16 12.87 -21.52
N ARG A 59 3.73 11.83 -22.13
CA ARG A 59 5.05 11.93 -22.77
C ARG A 59 5.04 12.89 -23.96
N GLU A 60 3.99 12.84 -24.76
CA GLU A 60 3.83 13.73 -25.92
C GLU A 60 3.63 15.19 -25.50
N SER A 61 2.81 15.45 -24.46
CA SER A 61 2.61 16.80 -23.93
C SER A 61 3.91 17.37 -23.36
N ILE A 62 4.70 16.58 -22.63
CA ILE A 62 6.03 17.00 -22.15
C ILE A 62 6.96 17.41 -23.32
N ALA A 63 6.87 16.72 -24.45
CA ALA A 63 7.71 17.02 -25.62
C ALA A 63 7.26 18.29 -26.38
N LYS A 64 5.96 18.62 -26.34
CA LYS A 64 5.38 19.78 -27.03
C LYS A 64 5.45 21.07 -26.20
N GLU A 65 5.37 20.93 -24.87
CA GLU A 65 5.28 22.06 -23.94
C GLU A 65 6.61 22.83 -23.85
N ARG A 66 6.53 24.16 -23.81
CA ARG A 66 7.70 25.05 -23.76
C ARG A 66 7.87 25.71 -22.41
N ASP A 67 6.80 25.90 -21.65
CA ASP A 67 6.89 26.51 -20.32
C ASP A 67 7.58 25.55 -19.34
N PRO A 68 8.74 25.92 -18.75
CA PRO A 68 9.47 25.05 -17.83
C PRO A 68 8.63 24.64 -16.60
N LYS A 69 7.73 25.50 -16.11
CA LYS A 69 6.89 25.19 -14.94
C LYS A 69 5.86 24.12 -15.27
N GLN A 70 5.26 24.18 -16.46
CA GLN A 70 4.30 23.18 -16.91
C GLN A 70 4.98 21.85 -17.23
N VAL A 71 6.18 21.90 -17.85
CA VAL A 71 6.99 20.70 -18.11
C VAL A 71 7.32 19.97 -16.80
N GLU A 72 7.70 20.69 -15.75
CA GLU A 72 7.97 20.09 -14.43
C GLU A 72 6.72 19.43 -13.84
N LYS A 73 5.57 20.12 -13.92
CA LYS A 73 4.28 19.58 -13.45
C LYS A 73 3.90 18.30 -14.19
N LEU A 74 4.04 18.28 -15.51
CA LEU A 74 3.76 17.11 -16.34
C LEU A 74 4.72 15.94 -16.06
N LYS A 75 6.01 16.22 -15.87
CA LYS A 75 7.01 15.21 -15.45
C LYS A 75 6.69 14.60 -14.09
N SER A 76 6.30 15.42 -13.12
CA SER A 76 5.87 14.98 -11.80
C SER A 76 4.64 14.07 -11.88
N GLN A 77 3.65 14.44 -12.71
CA GLN A 77 2.47 13.60 -12.96
C GLN A 77 2.85 12.27 -13.63
N LEU A 78 3.72 12.29 -14.64
CA LEU A 78 4.19 11.09 -15.32
C LEU A 78 4.89 10.15 -14.35
N GLN A 79 5.78 10.67 -13.50
CA GLN A 79 6.48 9.89 -12.48
C GLN A 79 5.50 9.26 -11.48
N ARG A 80 4.49 10.02 -11.04
CA ARG A 80 3.45 9.51 -10.13
C ARG A 80 2.68 8.36 -10.76
N MET A 81 2.25 8.50 -12.02
CA MET A 81 1.51 7.46 -12.73
C MET A 81 2.37 6.20 -12.95
N GLN A 82 3.63 6.35 -13.35
CA GLN A 82 4.57 5.23 -13.50
C GLN A 82 4.80 4.50 -12.17
N SER A 83 4.96 5.25 -11.07
CA SER A 83 5.14 4.70 -9.74
C SER A 83 3.91 3.92 -9.28
N GLN A 84 2.70 4.45 -9.54
CA GLN A 84 1.45 3.76 -9.27
C GLN A 84 1.33 2.46 -10.09
N GLN A 85 1.66 2.49 -11.38
CA GLN A 85 1.63 1.31 -12.23
C GLN A 85 2.62 0.24 -11.75
N ALA A 86 3.84 0.64 -11.35
CA ALA A 86 4.84 -0.28 -10.79
C ALA A 86 4.37 -0.90 -9.47
N ALA A 87 3.77 -0.10 -8.58
CA ALA A 87 3.22 -0.59 -7.31
C ALA A 87 2.07 -1.58 -7.52
N MET A 88 1.19 -1.31 -8.48
CA MET A 88 0.09 -2.21 -8.86
C MET A 88 0.62 -3.53 -9.43
N LYS A 89 1.61 -3.48 -10.32
CA LYS A 89 2.28 -4.69 -10.85
C LYS A 89 2.92 -5.51 -9.74
N GLU A 90 3.59 -4.87 -8.77
CA GLU A 90 4.16 -5.59 -7.62
C GLU A 90 3.07 -6.22 -6.74
N LYS A 91 1.94 -5.53 -6.53
CA LYS A 91 0.79 -6.08 -5.80
C LYS A 91 0.22 -7.31 -6.51
N HIS A 92 -0.01 -7.22 -7.82
CA HIS A 92 -0.53 -8.31 -8.64
C HIS A 92 0.40 -9.52 -8.58
N ARG A 93 1.70 -9.32 -8.76
CA ARG A 93 2.69 -10.41 -8.69
C ARG A 93 2.69 -11.14 -7.35
N LYS A 94 2.55 -10.41 -6.24
CA LYS A 94 2.40 -11.02 -4.90
C LYS A 94 1.12 -11.84 -4.79
N GLN A 95 0.02 -11.38 -5.39
CA GLN A 95 -1.24 -12.12 -5.43
C GLN A 95 -1.12 -13.39 -6.29
N GLU A 96 -0.46 -13.31 -7.45
CA GLU A 96 -0.21 -14.47 -8.32
C GLU A 96 0.63 -15.55 -7.61
N ILE A 97 1.67 -15.17 -6.85
CA ILE A 97 2.47 -16.13 -6.06
C ILE A 97 1.58 -16.85 -5.02
N LYS A 98 0.69 -16.11 -4.35
CA LYS A 98 -0.27 -16.70 -3.41
C LYS A 98 -1.24 -17.63 -4.12
N HIS A 99 -1.76 -17.20 -5.26
CA HIS A 99 -2.76 -17.94 -6.02
C HIS A 99 -2.19 -19.23 -6.62
N SER A 100 -1.03 -19.14 -7.29
CA SER A 100 -0.31 -20.29 -7.85
C SER A 100 0.04 -21.32 -6.77
N ARG A 101 0.52 -20.90 -5.60
CA ARG A 101 0.78 -21.81 -4.49
C ARG A 101 -0.51 -22.46 -3.96
N LYS A 102 -1.59 -21.70 -3.82
CA LYS A 102 -2.90 -22.21 -3.38
C LYS A 102 -3.43 -23.24 -4.38
N LYS A 103 -3.29 -22.99 -5.68
CA LYS A 103 -3.66 -23.92 -6.75
C LYS A 103 -2.84 -25.21 -6.68
N ALA A 104 -1.52 -25.10 -6.57
CA ALA A 104 -0.64 -26.26 -6.42
C ALA A 104 -0.96 -27.09 -5.16
N GLU A 105 -1.30 -26.42 -4.04
CA GLU A 105 -1.73 -27.12 -2.83
C GLU A 105 -3.06 -27.85 -3.03
N MET A 106 -4.03 -27.19 -3.67
CA MET A 106 -5.33 -27.79 -3.98
C MET A 106 -5.18 -29.05 -4.86
N GLU A 107 -4.30 -29.03 -5.84
CA GLU A 107 -3.99 -30.19 -6.67
C GLU A 107 -3.37 -31.34 -5.86
N MET A 108 -2.51 -31.03 -4.89
CA MET A 108 -1.89 -32.02 -4.01
C MET A 108 -2.88 -32.61 -3.00
N VAL A 109 -3.79 -31.79 -2.50
CA VAL A 109 -4.90 -32.23 -1.64
C VAL A 109 -5.87 -33.11 -2.40
N SER A 110 -6.19 -32.77 -3.64
CA SER A 110 -7.00 -33.61 -4.53
C SER A 110 -6.39 -35.01 -4.71
N LYS A 111 -5.05 -35.10 -4.75
CA LYS A 111 -4.29 -36.36 -4.76
C LYS A 111 -4.24 -37.09 -3.41
N GLY A 112 -4.91 -36.58 -2.37
CA GLY A 112 -5.00 -37.20 -1.05
C GLY A 112 -3.99 -36.70 -0.02
N LYS A 113 -3.19 -35.66 -0.31
CA LYS A 113 -2.35 -35.04 0.72
C LYS A 113 -3.19 -34.23 1.70
N LYS A 114 -2.74 -34.11 2.95
CA LYS A 114 -3.40 -33.25 3.94
C LYS A 114 -3.19 -31.77 3.57
N PRO A 115 -4.24 -30.91 3.63
CA PRO A 115 -4.10 -29.50 3.33
C PRO A 115 -3.05 -28.81 4.19
N PHE A 116 -2.07 -28.16 3.57
CA PHE A 116 -1.04 -27.42 4.26
C PHE A 116 -1.08 -25.92 3.95
N PHE A 117 -1.23 -25.11 5.00
CA PHE A 117 -1.24 -23.65 4.91
C PHE A 117 0.09 -23.07 5.34
N LEU A 118 0.76 -22.41 4.40
CA LEU A 118 2.09 -21.84 4.61
C LEU A 118 2.04 -20.70 5.64
N LYS A 119 3.06 -20.61 6.51
CA LYS A 119 3.17 -19.51 7.47
C LYS A 119 3.39 -18.18 6.74
N ARG A 120 2.96 -17.07 7.34
CA ARG A 120 3.18 -15.71 6.79
C ARG A 120 4.66 -15.40 6.52
N SER A 121 5.57 -15.93 7.35
CA SER A 121 7.01 -15.75 7.21
C SER A 121 7.58 -16.47 5.98
N GLU A 122 7.13 -17.69 5.73
CA GLU A 122 7.52 -18.49 4.57
C GLU A 122 6.97 -17.91 3.28
N LEU A 123 5.74 -17.39 3.31
CA LEU A 123 5.17 -16.68 2.17
C LEU A 123 6.00 -15.45 1.79
N LYS A 124 6.45 -14.68 2.78
CA LYS A 124 7.39 -13.56 2.56
C LYS A 124 8.72 -14.02 1.97
N LYS A 125 9.23 -15.20 2.35
CA LYS A 125 10.44 -15.77 1.74
C LYS A 125 10.23 -16.07 0.26
N LEU A 126 9.08 -16.62 -0.12
CA LEU A 126 8.73 -16.88 -1.52
C LEU A 126 8.66 -15.57 -2.33
N GLU A 127 7.95 -14.57 -1.81
CA GLU A 127 7.89 -13.23 -2.43
C GLU A 127 9.31 -12.62 -2.59
N LEU A 128 10.18 -12.81 -1.60
CA LEU A 128 11.55 -12.30 -1.62
C LEU A 128 12.43 -13.03 -2.65
N VAL A 129 12.34 -14.36 -2.71
CA VAL A 129 13.07 -15.18 -3.71
C VAL A 129 12.69 -14.73 -5.11
N ASP A 130 11.39 -14.58 -5.38
CA ASP A 130 10.90 -14.09 -6.65
C ASP A 130 11.41 -12.67 -6.95
N LYS A 131 11.41 -11.76 -5.96
CA LYS A 131 12.01 -10.42 -6.12
C LYS A 131 13.48 -10.47 -6.50
N PHE A 132 14.28 -11.32 -5.87
CA PHE A 132 15.70 -11.45 -6.19
C PHE A 132 15.94 -12.07 -7.57
N LYS A 133 15.11 -13.03 -8.01
CA LYS A 133 15.18 -13.58 -9.37
C LYS A 133 14.99 -12.49 -10.42
N ASN A 134 13.92 -11.70 -10.28
CA ASN A 134 13.65 -10.59 -11.18
C ASN A 134 14.77 -9.52 -11.18
N LEU A 135 15.35 -9.21 -10.01
CA LEU A 135 16.48 -8.27 -9.93
C LEU A 135 17.76 -8.82 -10.55
N LYS A 136 17.98 -10.14 -10.47
CA LYS A 136 19.10 -10.84 -11.09
C LYS A 136 18.97 -10.82 -12.61
N GLU A 137 17.77 -11.13 -13.12
CA GLU A 137 17.44 -11.04 -14.56
C GLU A 137 17.61 -9.61 -15.09
N ALA A 138 17.20 -8.60 -14.30
CA ALA A 138 17.40 -7.19 -14.64
C ALA A 138 18.85 -6.69 -14.48
N GLY A 139 19.80 -7.52 -14.03
CA GLY A 139 21.20 -7.13 -13.82
C GLY A 139 21.43 -6.06 -12.74
N SER A 140 20.43 -5.81 -11.87
CA SER A 140 20.45 -4.73 -10.87
C SER A 140 20.66 -5.22 -9.44
N ILE A 141 20.84 -6.54 -9.25
CA ILE A 141 20.99 -7.19 -7.95
C ILE A 141 22.16 -6.64 -7.14
N ASP A 142 23.34 -6.46 -7.76
CA ASP A 142 24.54 -6.00 -7.08
C ASP A 142 24.38 -4.59 -6.54
N LYS A 143 23.79 -3.69 -7.36
CA LYS A 143 23.48 -2.31 -6.96
C LYS A 143 22.55 -2.27 -5.75
N VAL A 144 21.55 -3.15 -5.70
CA VAL A 144 20.61 -3.25 -4.56
C VAL A 144 21.31 -3.77 -3.31
N ILE A 145 22.14 -4.80 -3.44
CA ILE A 145 22.93 -5.36 -2.34
C ILE A 145 23.91 -4.32 -1.80
N GLU A 146 24.61 -3.60 -2.67
CA GLU A 146 25.56 -2.56 -2.29
C GLU A 146 24.87 -1.42 -1.53
N LYS A 147 23.72 -0.93 -2.03
CA LYS A 147 22.90 0.06 -1.31
C LYS A 147 22.49 -0.45 0.08
N ARG A 148 22.13 -1.72 0.19
CA ARG A 148 21.77 -2.34 1.49
C ARG A 148 22.97 -2.44 2.42
N ARG A 149 24.15 -2.80 1.91
CA ARG A 149 25.42 -2.83 2.66
C ARG A 149 25.77 -1.44 3.19
N LYS A 150 25.75 -0.40 2.33
CA LYS A 150 25.98 1.00 2.70
C LYS A 150 25.02 1.49 3.79
N HIS A 151 23.73 1.21 3.65
CA HIS A 151 22.72 1.56 4.67
C HIS A 151 22.97 0.88 6.02
N ASN A 152 23.32 -0.41 6.01
CA ASN A 152 23.62 -1.16 7.22
C ASN A 152 24.90 -0.65 7.90
N ALA A 153 25.95 -0.36 7.12
CA ALA A 153 27.19 0.23 7.63
C ALA A 153 26.92 1.59 8.27
N ALA A 154 26.16 2.47 7.61
CA ALA A 154 25.80 3.79 8.17
C ALA A 154 25.03 3.66 9.52
N LYS A 155 24.13 2.68 9.64
CA LYS A 155 23.45 2.38 10.90
C LYS A 155 24.39 1.88 12.00
N GLN A 156 25.37 1.06 11.63
CA GLN A 156 26.40 0.59 12.56
C GLN A 156 27.29 1.75 13.02
N HIS A 157 27.75 2.60 12.11
CA HIS A 157 28.53 3.79 12.45
C HIS A 157 27.79 4.72 13.42
N LYS A 158 26.48 4.91 13.26
CA LYS A 158 25.67 5.69 14.22
C LYS A 158 25.66 5.11 15.63
N ARG A 159 25.84 3.79 15.78
CA ARG A 159 25.88 3.11 17.08
C ARG A 159 27.26 3.15 17.74
N ILE A 160 28.31 3.48 16.99
CA ILE A 160 29.67 3.60 17.52
C ILE A 160 29.79 4.98 18.19
N PRO A 161 30.13 5.05 19.49
CA PRO A 161 30.37 6.32 20.17
C PRO A 161 31.49 7.09 19.49
N PHE A 162 31.30 8.39 19.25
CA PHE A 162 32.38 9.24 18.75
C PHE A 162 33.48 9.35 19.81
N LYS A 163 34.74 9.13 19.41
CA LYS A 163 35.90 9.45 20.26
C LYS A 163 35.79 10.93 20.65
N ARG A 164 35.78 11.23 21.96
CA ARG A 164 35.81 12.63 22.45
C ARG A 164 36.95 13.36 21.75
N ARG A 165 36.65 14.45 21.03
CA ARG A 165 37.70 15.39 20.59
C ARG A 165 38.31 15.94 21.87
N ARG A 166 39.54 15.55 22.21
CA ARG A 166 40.34 16.33 23.15
C ARG A 166 40.71 17.60 22.41
N THR A 167 40.17 18.73 22.83
CA THR A 167 40.69 20.05 22.47
C THR A 167 41.99 20.21 23.26
N GLU A 168 43.11 19.79 22.69
CA GLU A 168 44.43 20.15 23.19
C GLU A 168 44.75 21.55 22.65
N GLY A 169 44.60 22.57 23.48
CA GLY A 169 44.90 23.96 23.11
C GLY A 169 44.12 24.99 23.92
N ASP A 170 44.43 25.09 25.22
CA ASP A 170 44.27 26.30 26.03
C ASP A 170 45.25 26.17 27.20
N GLN A 171 46.52 26.52 26.93
CA GLN A 171 47.56 26.86 27.91
C GLN A 171 48.39 27.99 27.32
#